data_AF-A0AAD9V7H3-F1
#
_entry.id   AF-A0AAD9V7H3-F1
#
_cell.length_a   1.000
_cell.length_b   1.000
_cell.length_c   1.000
_cell.angle_alpha   90.00
_cell.angle_beta   90.00
_cell.angle_gamma   90.00
#
_symmetry.space_group_name_H-M   'P 1'
#
loop_
_entity.id
_entity.type
_entity.pdbx_description
1 polymer ?
#
loop_
_entity_poly.entity_id
_entity_poly.type
_entity_poly.pdbx_seq_one_letter_code
_entity_poly.pdbx_strand_id
1 'polypeptide(L)'
;MATKKQPVMEWTDDRDILLIREMTASELFQFKKGSPDRGKICASIQERLNKFDHPKFTIQEKTAVRDRWNLLQAKFKRIQQEELQSSGIDCVLSEKDALIEELCEEEDSFSAKEKKKSDDKEAAEEIRKKAMELMASKKKKMK
;
A
#
# COMPACT_ATOMS: atom_id res chain seq x y z
N MET A 1 -26.41 -19.85 -17.48
CA MET A 1 -26.40 -19.59 -16.02
C MET A 1 -26.27 -18.09 -15.83
N ALA A 2 -27.32 -17.41 -15.36
CA ALA A 2 -27.25 -15.98 -15.08
C ALA A 2 -26.38 -15.77 -13.84
N THR A 3 -25.21 -15.15 -13.99
CA THR A 3 -24.41 -14.70 -12.85
C THR A 3 -25.25 -13.64 -12.13
N LYS A 4 -25.79 -13.98 -10.95
CA LYS A 4 -26.41 -13.00 -10.06
C LYS A 4 -25.34 -11.94 -9.78
N LYS A 5 -25.46 -10.75 -10.38
CA LYS A 5 -24.65 -9.59 -10.02
C LYS A 5 -24.93 -9.32 -8.55
N GLN A 6 -23.98 -9.68 -7.70
CA GLN A 6 -24.03 -9.37 -6.27
C GLN A 6 -24.08 -7.83 -6.16
N PRO A 7 -24.86 -7.28 -5.21
CA PRO A 7 -24.92 -5.84 -5.03
C PRO A 7 -23.50 -5.33 -4.73
N VAL A 8 -22.97 -4.48 -5.61
CA VAL A 8 -21.70 -3.79 -5.40
C VAL A 8 -21.91 -2.89 -4.19
N MET A 9 -21.07 -3.04 -3.17
CA MET A 9 -21.17 -2.22 -1.98
C MET A 9 -21.09 -0.74 -2.37
N GLU A 10 -22.07 0.05 -1.94
CA GLU A 10 -22.00 1.51 -2.08
C GLU A 10 -20.91 2.07 -1.16
N TRP A 11 -20.07 2.92 -1.72
CA TRP A 11 -19.03 3.61 -0.97
C TRP A 11 -19.38 5.08 -0.89
N THR A 12 -19.67 5.53 0.32
CA THR A 12 -19.93 6.93 0.67
C THR A 12 -18.72 7.52 1.39
N ASP A 13 -18.68 8.84 1.56
CA ASP A 13 -17.58 9.52 2.24
C ASP A 13 -17.35 8.96 3.65
N ASP A 14 -18.41 8.81 4.46
CA ASP A 14 -18.33 8.19 5.79
C ASP A 14 -17.77 6.76 5.77
N ARG A 15 -18.15 5.96 4.75
CA ARG A 15 -17.66 4.58 4.59
C ARG A 15 -16.19 4.56 4.18
N ASP A 16 -15.77 5.52 3.35
CA ASP A 16 -14.38 5.70 2.95
C ASP A 16 -13.53 6.15 4.16
N ILE A 17 -14.00 7.10 4.97
CA ILE A 17 -13.32 7.55 6.20
C ILE A 17 -13.13 6.38 7.17
N LEU A 18 -14.18 5.58 7.40
CA LEU A 18 -14.08 4.39 8.27
C LEU A 18 -13.11 3.34 7.72
N LEU A 19 -13.10 3.12 6.41
CA LEU A 19 -12.14 2.25 5.75
C LEU A 19 -10.71 2.73 6.00
N ILE A 20 -10.44 4.01 5.73
CA ILE A 20 -9.14 4.65 5.90
C ILE A 20 -8.69 4.52 7.36
N ARG A 21 -9.57 4.84 8.31
CA ARG A 21 -9.29 4.74 9.74
C ARG A 21 -8.96 3.31 10.18
N GLU A 22 -9.70 2.31 9.71
CA GLU A 22 -9.40 0.91 9.99
C GLU A 22 -8.07 0.46 9.37
N MET A 23 -7.71 0.99 8.19
CA MET A 23 -6.43 0.71 7.56
C MET A 23 -5.25 1.29 8.37
N THR A 24 -5.39 2.51 8.88
CA THR A 24 -4.44 3.13 9.80
C THR A 24 -4.33 2.33 11.10
N ALA A 25 -5.46 1.97 11.72
CA ALA A 25 -5.48 1.22 12.97
C ALA A 25 -4.90 -0.20 12.84
N SER A 26 -5.00 -0.79 11.65
CA SER A 26 -4.43 -2.10 11.34
C SER A 26 -2.99 -2.01 10.83
N GLU A 27 -2.43 -0.79 10.78
CA GLU A 27 -1.08 -0.48 10.33
C GLU A 27 -0.77 -1.16 8.99
N LEU A 28 -1.69 -1.09 8.03
CA LEU A 28 -1.59 -1.88 6.79
C LEU A 28 -0.27 -1.64 6.04
N PHE A 29 0.28 -0.43 6.16
CA PHE A 29 1.48 0.02 5.45
C PHE A 29 2.80 -0.34 6.16
N GLN A 30 2.75 -0.91 7.37
CA GLN A 30 3.94 -1.50 8.00
C GLN A 30 4.40 -2.79 7.29
N PHE A 31 3.57 -3.33 6.39
CA PHE A 31 3.89 -4.51 5.58
C PHE A 31 4.20 -4.12 4.14
N LYS A 32 5.22 -4.78 3.58
CA LYS A 32 5.62 -4.61 2.19
C LYS A 32 4.45 -4.75 1.23
N LYS A 33 4.41 -3.85 0.23
CA LYS A 33 3.42 -3.86 -0.83
C LYS A 33 3.46 -5.18 -1.60
N GLY A 34 2.31 -5.83 -1.74
CA GLY A 34 2.19 -7.14 -2.39
C GLY A 34 2.51 -8.35 -1.49
N SER A 35 2.89 -8.14 -0.23
CA SER A 35 3.11 -9.25 0.71
C SER A 35 1.81 -9.98 1.04
N PRO A 36 1.88 -11.30 1.29
CA PRO A 36 0.71 -12.09 1.70
C PRO A 36 0.09 -11.57 3.01
N ASP A 37 0.90 -11.08 3.95
CA ASP A 37 0.41 -10.51 5.21
C ASP A 37 -0.45 -9.27 5.02
N ARG A 38 -0.10 -8.43 4.05
CA ARG A 38 -0.92 -7.28 3.67
C ARG A 38 -2.28 -7.70 3.14
N GLY A 39 -2.33 -8.80 2.38
CA GLY A 39 -3.58 -9.42 1.94
C GLY A 39 -4.43 -9.96 3.11
N LYS A 40 -3.80 -10.57 4.13
CA LYS A 40 -4.50 -11.04 5.34
C LYS A 40 -5.10 -9.88 6.13
N ILE A 41 -4.38 -8.78 6.25
CA ILE A 41 -4.86 -7.59 6.97
C ILE A 41 -6.02 -6.95 6.22
N CYS A 42 -5.96 -6.82 4.90
CA CYS A 42 -7.10 -6.37 4.09
C CYS A 42 -8.34 -7.24 4.32
N ALA A 43 -8.19 -8.56 4.38
CA ALA A 43 -9.29 -9.47 4.68
C ALA A 43 -9.82 -9.27 6.11
N SER A 44 -8.93 -9.07 7.08
CA SER A 44 -9.31 -8.81 8.47
C SER A 44 -10.04 -7.48 8.64
N ILE A 45 -9.61 -6.42 7.95
CA ILE A 45 -10.28 -5.12 7.87
C ILE A 45 -11.67 -5.32 7.25
N GLN A 46 -11.77 -6.06 6.15
CA GLN A 46 -13.05 -6.38 5.51
C GLN A 46 -14.01 -7.08 6.48
N GLU A 47 -13.53 -8.05 7.27
CA GLU A 47 -14.36 -8.70 8.29
C GLU A 47 -14.78 -7.75 9.41
N ARG A 48 -13.89 -6.86 9.87
CA ARG A 48 -14.22 -5.83 10.88
C ARG A 48 -15.26 -4.85 10.36
N LEU A 49 -15.08 -4.33 9.15
CA LEU A 49 -16.02 -3.41 8.51
C LEU A 49 -17.42 -4.03 8.39
N ASN A 50 -17.53 -5.31 7.99
CA ASN A 50 -18.83 -6.01 7.94
C ASN A 50 -19.49 -6.23 9.30
N LYS A 51 -18.77 -6.07 10.42
CA LYS A 51 -19.32 -6.15 11.78
C LYS A 51 -19.89 -4.82 12.27
N PHE A 52 -19.65 -3.71 11.56
CA PHE A 52 -20.26 -2.43 11.92
C PHE A 52 -21.77 -2.48 11.66
N ASP A 53 -22.54 -2.03 12.65
CA ASP A 53 -23.99 -1.94 12.56
C ASP A 53 -24.40 -0.73 11.70
N HIS A 54 -23.72 0.41 11.91
CA HIS A 54 -23.92 1.65 11.17
C HIS A 54 -22.59 2.39 10.92
N PRO A 55 -22.26 2.77 9.68
CA PRO A 55 -22.90 2.35 8.43
C PRO A 55 -22.69 0.85 8.16
N LYS A 56 -23.70 0.18 7.61
CA LYS A 56 -23.62 -1.25 7.29
C LYS A 56 -22.76 -1.48 6.06
N PHE A 57 -21.73 -2.31 6.22
CA PHE A 57 -20.89 -2.77 5.12
C PHE A 57 -21.41 -4.09 4.58
N THR A 58 -21.35 -4.26 3.26
CA THR A 58 -21.68 -5.52 2.57
C THR A 58 -20.52 -5.92 1.68
N ILE A 59 -19.31 -5.89 2.23
CA ILE A 59 -18.09 -6.24 1.49
C ILE A 59 -17.97 -7.76 1.45
N GLN A 60 -18.22 -8.36 0.30
CA GLN A 60 -18.05 -9.80 0.12
C GLN A 60 -16.69 -10.17 -0.46
N GLU A 61 -16.07 -9.27 -1.22
CA GLU A 61 -14.83 -9.54 -1.92
C GLU A 61 -13.62 -9.16 -1.07
N LYS A 62 -12.69 -10.10 -0.85
CA LYS A 62 -11.46 -9.87 -0.08
C LYS A 62 -10.57 -8.79 -0.68
N THR A 63 -10.68 -8.55 -1.99
CA THR A 63 -9.93 -7.53 -2.72
C THR A 63 -10.57 -6.15 -2.68
N ALA A 64 -11.84 -6.02 -2.25
CA ALA A 64 -12.56 -4.74 -2.29
C ALA A 64 -11.92 -3.64 -1.44
N VAL A 65 -11.40 -3.96 -0.25
CA VAL A 65 -10.66 -3.01 0.61
C VAL A 65 -9.46 -2.45 -0.14
N ARG A 66 -8.69 -3.32 -0.79
CA ARG A 66 -7.51 -2.93 -1.57
C ARG A 66 -7.89 -2.13 -2.82
N ASP A 67 -8.91 -2.57 -3.54
CA ASP A 67 -9.37 -1.91 -4.76
C ASP A 67 -9.88 -0.50 -4.46
N ARG A 68 -10.70 -0.36 -3.42
CA ARG A 68 -11.23 0.92 -2.98
C ARG A 68 -10.12 1.87 -2.56
N TRP A 69 -9.14 1.38 -1.80
CA TRP A 69 -7.97 2.19 -1.43
C TRP A 69 -7.20 2.70 -2.64
N ASN A 70 -6.91 1.85 -3.63
CA ASN A 70 -6.22 2.28 -4.85
C ASN A 70 -7.02 3.34 -5.61
N LEU A 71 -8.34 3.20 -5.66
CA LEU A 71 -9.22 4.17 -6.31
C LEU A 71 -9.22 5.53 -5.59
N LEU A 72 -9.28 5.53 -4.25
CA LEU A 72 -9.19 6.76 -3.45
C LEU A 72 -7.83 7.45 -3.64
N GLN A 73 -6.74 6.69 -3.54
CA GLN A 73 -5.39 7.20 -3.75
C GLN A 73 -5.21 7.80 -5.16
N ALA A 74 -5.70 7.11 -6.20
CA ALA A 74 -5.60 7.59 -7.58
C ALA A 74 -6.42 8.86 -7.81
N LYS A 75 -7.64 8.94 -7.25
CA LYS A 75 -8.48 10.14 -7.32
C LYS A 75 -7.82 11.32 -6.62
N PHE A 76 -7.31 11.13 -5.40
CA PHE A 76 -6.65 12.17 -4.64
C PHE A 76 -5.44 12.74 -5.39
N LYS A 77 -4.55 11.88 -5.89
CA LYS A 77 -3.38 12.32 -6.68
C LYS A 77 -3.76 13.07 -7.95
N ARG A 78 -4.83 12.64 -8.62
CA ARG A 78 -5.33 13.32 -9.83
C ARG A 78 -5.86 14.71 -9.50
N ILE A 79 -6.65 14.85 -8.43
CA ILE A 79 -7.22 16.14 -8.01
C ILE A 79 -6.09 17.09 -7.62
N GLN A 80 -5.17 16.65 -6.76
CA GLN A 80 -3.98 17.42 -6.37
C GLN A 80 -3.20 17.92 -7.61
N GLN A 81 -2.96 17.04 -8.59
CA GLN A 81 -2.24 17.42 -9.80
C GLN A 81 -3.02 18.43 -10.67
N GLU A 82 -4.33 18.24 -10.84
CA GLU A 82 -5.18 19.11 -11.65
C GLU A 82 -5.33 20.50 -11.02
N GLU A 83 -5.51 20.59 -9.71
CA GLU A 83 -5.60 21.84 -8.95
C GLU A 83 -4.27 22.61 -8.96
N LEU A 84 -3.14 21.93 -8.76
CA LEU A 84 -1.80 22.53 -8.88
C LEU A 84 -1.54 23.07 -10.30
N GLN A 85 -2.00 22.37 -11.33
CA GLN A 85 -1.84 22.78 -12.73
C GLN A 85 -2.77 23.94 -13.11
N SER A 86 -3.99 23.95 -12.56
CA SER A 86 -5.06 24.86 -13.00
C SER A 86 -5.12 26.16 -12.20
N SER A 87 -4.91 26.10 -10.88
CA SER A 87 -5.16 27.23 -9.98
C SER A 87 -3.90 27.81 -9.34
N GLY A 88 -2.78 27.07 -9.33
CA GLY A 88 -1.54 27.49 -8.67
C GLY A 88 -1.69 27.74 -7.15
N ILE A 89 -2.79 27.28 -6.57
CA ILE A 89 -3.19 27.47 -5.17
C ILE A 89 -3.51 26.09 -4.60
N ASP A 90 -3.07 25.87 -3.37
CA ASP A 90 -3.28 24.66 -2.59
C ASP A 90 -4.77 24.36 -2.42
N CYS A 91 -5.20 23.16 -2.82
CA CYS A 91 -6.59 22.72 -2.74
C CYS A 91 -7.02 22.53 -1.27
N VAL A 92 -8.23 22.97 -0.92
CA VAL A 92 -8.80 22.77 0.43
C VAL A 92 -9.00 21.27 0.65
N LEU A 93 -8.07 20.64 1.36
CA LEU A 93 -8.12 19.23 1.72
C LEU A 93 -9.31 18.98 2.65
N SER A 94 -10.26 18.14 2.22
CA SER A 94 -11.29 17.63 3.13
C SER A 94 -10.66 16.71 4.18
N GLU A 95 -11.35 16.45 5.30
CA GLU A 95 -10.87 15.53 6.34
C GLU A 95 -10.47 14.18 5.75
N LYS A 96 -11.27 13.65 4.83
CA LYS A 96 -10.97 12.43 4.10
C LYS A 96 -9.68 12.54 3.28
N ASP A 97 -9.46 13.66 2.61
CA ASP A 97 -8.28 13.88 1.76
C ASP A 97 -7.00 13.98 2.60
N ALA A 98 -7.06 14.65 3.76
CA ALA A 98 -5.96 14.70 4.72
C ALA A 98 -5.59 13.30 5.24
N LEU A 99 -6.58 12.45 5.55
CA LEU A 99 -6.32 11.07 5.97
C LEU A 99 -5.74 10.21 4.83
N ILE A 100 -6.13 10.46 3.57
CA ILE A 100 -5.55 9.77 2.41
C ILE A 100 -4.09 10.19 2.21
N GLU A 101 -3.78 11.48 2.39
CA GLU A 101 -2.43 12.02 2.31
C GLU A 101 -1.51 11.37 3.34
N GLU A 102 -1.89 11.37 4.62
CA GLU A 102 -1.10 10.77 5.71
C GLU A 102 -0.79 9.29 5.44
N LEU A 103 -1.79 8.51 5.03
CA LEU A 103 -1.58 7.10 4.67
C LEU A 103 -0.69 6.92 3.42
N CYS A 104 -0.74 7.86 2.47
CA CYS A 104 0.11 7.81 1.29
C CYS A 104 1.57 8.11 1.65
N GLU A 105 1.81 9.07 2.55
CA GLU A 105 3.14 9.37 3.08
C GLU A 105 3.70 8.19 3.88
N GLU A 106 2.88 7.53 4.69
CA GLU A 106 3.29 6.35 5.44
C GLU A 106 3.71 5.19 4.51
N GLU A 107 2.95 4.95 3.42
CA GLU A 107 3.32 3.96 2.40
C GLU A 107 4.68 4.27 1.74
N ASP A 108 4.90 5.54 1.39
CA ASP A 108 6.14 5.96 0.71
C ASP A 108 7.35 5.89 1.65
N SER A 109 7.18 6.32 2.91
CA SER A 109 8.22 6.25 3.94
C SER A 109 8.64 4.81 4.24
N PHE A 110 7.70 3.85 4.24
CA PHE A 110 8.02 2.43 4.34
C PHE A 110 8.79 1.93 3.11
N SER A 111 8.35 2.30 1.90
CA SER A 111 9.04 1.94 0.66
C SER A 111 10.47 2.48 0.59
N ALA A 112 10.69 3.72 1.06
CA ALA A 112 12.01 4.34 1.13
C ALA A 112 12.94 3.65 2.15
N LYS A 113 12.40 3.25 3.32
CA LYS A 113 13.15 2.45 4.31
C LYS A 113 13.51 1.06 3.80
N GLU A 114 12.63 0.42 3.03
CA GLU A 114 12.91 -0.90 2.42
C GLU A 114 14.02 -0.80 1.36
N LYS A 115 14.00 0.23 0.50
CA LYS A 115 15.04 0.48 -0.52
C LYS A 115 16.43 0.69 0.09
N LYS A 116 16.53 1.42 1.21
CA LYS A 116 17.82 1.58 1.92
C LYS A 116 18.37 0.27 2.48
N LYS A 117 17.51 -0.67 2.86
CA LYS A 117 17.93 -1.96 3.42
C LYS A 117 18.28 -2.99 2.34
N SER A 118 17.74 -2.87 1.13
CA SER A 118 18.11 -3.73 0.01
C SER A 118 19.46 -3.34 -0.62
N ASP A 119 19.80 -2.05 -0.65
CA ASP A 119 21.06 -1.56 -1.23
C ASP A 119 22.29 -2.01 -0.40
N ASP A 120 22.18 -2.01 0.93
CA ASP A 120 23.24 -2.48 1.84
C ASP A 120 23.57 -3.98 1.68
N LYS A 121 22.59 -4.79 1.26
CA LYS A 121 22.79 -6.23 1.05
C LYS A 121 23.52 -6.54 -0.26
N GLU A 122 23.32 -5.75 -1.30
CA GLU A 122 23.96 -5.98 -2.61
C GLU A 122 25.46 -5.68 -2.58
N ALA A 123 25.88 -4.64 -1.82
CA ALA A 123 27.29 -4.33 -1.62
C ALA A 123 28.05 -5.44 -0.87
N ALA A 124 27.42 -6.12 0.10
CA ALA A 124 28.06 -7.20 0.86
C ALA A 124 28.23 -8.51 0.06
N GLU A 125 27.32 -8.83 -0.87
CA GLU A 125 27.44 -10.01 -1.72
C GLU A 125 28.46 -9.85 -2.86
N GLU A 126 28.62 -8.64 -3.41
CA GLU A 126 29.63 -8.33 -4.42
C GLU A 126 31.06 -8.54 -3.86
N ILE A 127 31.35 -8.04 -2.65
CA ILE A 127 32.65 -8.23 -1.99
C ILE A 127 32.93 -9.73 -1.73
N ARG A 128 31.91 -10.50 -1.33
CA ARG A 128 32.04 -11.94 -1.07
C ARG A 128 32.36 -12.72 -2.36
N LYS A 129 31.72 -12.39 -3.49
CA LYS A 129 32.01 -13.02 -4.79
C LYS A 129 33.42 -12.67 -5.27
N LYS A 130 33.80 -11.40 -5.20
CA LYS A 130 35.14 -10.93 -5.62
C LYS A 130 36.28 -11.60 -4.83
N ALA A 131 36.08 -11.81 -3.53
CA ALA A 131 37.05 -12.52 -2.69
C ALA A 131 37.19 -14.01 -3.06
N MET A 132 36.07 -14.68 -3.40
CA MET A 132 36.08 -16.09 -3.78
C MET A 132 36.78 -16.31 -5.14
N GLU A 133 36.57 -15.43 -6.11
CA GLU A 133 37.23 -15.51 -7.43
C GLU A 133 38.74 -15.26 -7.39
N LEU A 134 39.22 -14.34 -6.53
CA LEU A 134 40.65 -14.09 -6.33
C LEU A 134 41.38 -15.31 -5.74
N MET A 135 40.76 -16.00 -4.79
CA MET A 135 41.32 -17.20 -4.15
C MET A 135 41.35 -18.40 -5.11
N ALA A 136 40.31 -18.56 -5.95
CA ALA A 136 40.27 -19.59 -6.98
C ALA A 136 41.36 -19.37 -8.06
N SER A 137 41.60 -18.11 -8.43
CA SER A 137 42.61 -17.74 -9.42
C SER A 137 44.05 -17.95 -8.91
N LYS A 138 44.33 -17.69 -7.62
CA LYS A 138 45.64 -17.97 -7.00
C LYS A 138 45.95 -19.47 -6.90
N LYS A 139 44.94 -20.32 -6.60
CA LYS A 139 45.12 -21.78 -6.57
C LYS A 139 45.46 -22.39 -7.94
N LYS A 140 44.99 -21.78 -9.03
CA LYS A 140 45.21 -22.30 -10.40
C LYS A 140 46.60 -21.98 -10.97
N LYS A 141 47.29 -20.97 -10.42
CA LYS A 141 48.66 -20.59 -10.82
C LYS A 141 49.78 -21.29 -10.02
N MET A 142 49.42 -22.11 -9.04
CA MET A 142 50.37 -22.77 -8.14
C MET A 142 50.44 -24.28 -8.38
N LYS A 143 50.07 -24.73 -9.60
CA LYS A 143 50.11 -26.11 -10.03
C LYS A 143 50.89 -26.23 -11.33
#